data_AF-A0AA40G7A9-F1
#
_entry.id   AF-A0AA40G7A9-F1
#
_cell.length_a   1.000
_cell.length_b   1.000
_cell.length_c   1.000
_cell.angle_alpha   90.00
_cell.angle_beta   90.00
_cell.angle_gamma   90.00
#
_symmetry.space_group_name_H-M   'P 1'
#
loop_
_entity.id
_entity.type
_entity.pdbx_description
1 polymer ?
#
loop_
_entity_poly.entity_id
_entity_poly.type
_entity_poly.pdbx_seq_one_letter_code
_entity_poly.pdbx_strand_id
1 'polypeptide(L)'
;MVRSAAVNNNRISLSDAVKASNMFVCKKPQSRAYNLKDLMQNVHQNSGESTIQPVYIIVKRCDGHSGCCTNPDMSCLPVKSAIYYEEIEIEIWSFETSNRRQWISVEQHGQCSCKITRIMDRYQLEHQQPNITLISN
;
A
#
# COMPACT_ATOMS: atom_id res chain seq x y z
N MET A 1 48.78 -13.64 -15.04
CA MET A 1 47.74 -13.21 -14.09
C MET A 1 46.38 -13.67 -14.61
N VAL A 2 45.81 -14.70 -14.00
CA VAL A 2 44.48 -15.21 -14.36
C VAL A 2 43.44 -14.27 -13.78
N ARG A 3 42.70 -13.55 -14.63
CA ARG A 3 41.50 -12.83 -14.22
C ARG A 3 40.43 -13.87 -13.93
N SER A 4 40.15 -14.12 -12.66
CA SER A 4 39.00 -14.93 -12.25
C SER A 4 37.74 -14.24 -12.77
N ALA A 5 36.99 -14.95 -13.62
CA ALA A 5 35.63 -14.57 -13.96
C ALA A 5 34.79 -14.69 -12.68
N ALA A 6 34.24 -13.58 -12.19
CA ALA A 6 33.23 -13.60 -11.17
C ALA A 6 31.99 -14.31 -11.75
N VAL A 7 31.73 -15.53 -11.29
CA VAL A 7 30.49 -16.25 -11.57
C VAL A 7 29.38 -15.52 -10.81
N ASN A 8 28.64 -14.65 -11.49
CA ASN A 8 27.40 -14.07 -10.98
C ASN A 8 26.32 -15.17 -10.89
N ASN A 9 26.32 -15.93 -9.80
CA ASN A 9 25.23 -16.86 -9.49
C ASN A 9 24.12 -16.12 -8.72
N ASN A 10 23.35 -15.28 -9.42
CA ASN A 10 22.10 -14.69 -8.91
C ASN A 10 20.96 -15.74 -8.79
N ARG A 11 21.29 -17.03 -8.64
CA ARG A 11 20.34 -18.13 -8.51
C ARG A 11 20.16 -18.44 -7.03
N ILE A 12 18.93 -18.41 -6.56
CA ILE A 12 18.56 -18.89 -5.22
C ILE A 12 18.13 -20.35 -5.31
N SER A 13 18.48 -21.17 -4.31
CA SER A 13 17.98 -22.54 -4.23
C SER A 13 16.51 -22.54 -3.80
N LEU A 14 15.79 -23.64 -4.05
CA LEU A 14 14.42 -23.81 -3.55
C LEU A 14 14.37 -23.68 -2.01
N SER A 15 15.35 -24.26 -1.31
CA SER A 15 15.44 -24.17 0.15
C SER A 15 15.56 -22.72 0.62
N ASP A 16 16.40 -21.92 -0.06
CA ASP A 16 16.58 -20.50 0.28
C ASP A 16 15.32 -19.68 -0.04
N ALA A 17 14.64 -19.97 -1.15
CA ALA A 17 13.38 -19.33 -1.52
C ALA A 17 12.27 -19.62 -0.49
N VAL A 18 12.15 -20.88 -0.05
CA VAL A 18 11.20 -21.28 1.02
C VAL A 18 11.54 -20.59 2.33
N LYS A 19 12.83 -20.52 2.71
CA LYS A 19 13.26 -19.84 3.92
C LYS A 19 12.94 -18.35 3.89
N ALA A 20 13.18 -17.68 2.76
CA ALA A 20 12.84 -16.27 2.58
C ALA A 20 11.33 -16.03 2.72
N SER A 21 10.50 -16.86 2.09
CA SER A 21 9.03 -16.81 2.21
C SER A 21 8.56 -16.98 3.66
N ASN A 22 9.13 -17.95 4.38
CA ASN A 22 8.82 -18.19 5.79
C ASN A 22 9.27 -17.06 6.73
N MET A 23 10.22 -16.22 6.31
CA MET A 23 10.65 -15.05 7.07
C MET A 23 9.80 -13.80 6.77
N PHE A 24 9.14 -13.76 5.62
CA PHE A 24 8.30 -12.64 5.19
C PHE A 24 6.81 -12.91 5.38
N VAL A 25 6.40 -13.31 6.58
CA VAL A 25 5.02 -13.75 6.86
C VAL A 25 4.01 -12.60 6.93
N CYS A 26 2.79 -12.85 6.44
CA CYS A 26 1.66 -11.95 6.61
C CYS A 26 1.31 -11.73 8.09
N LYS A 27 1.66 -10.56 8.64
CA LYS A 27 1.38 -10.20 10.04
C LYS A 27 1.03 -8.73 10.21
N LYS A 28 1.86 -7.85 9.66
CA LYS A 28 1.73 -6.41 9.82
C LYS A 28 1.49 -5.74 8.46
N PRO A 29 0.67 -4.68 8.44
CA PRO A 29 0.55 -3.79 7.29
C PRO A 29 1.91 -3.29 6.81
N GLN A 30 2.10 -3.25 5.50
CA GLN A 30 3.30 -2.74 4.85
C GLN A 30 3.06 -1.34 4.29
N SER A 31 4.13 -0.53 4.20
CA SER A 31 4.03 0.80 3.61
C SER A 31 3.77 0.73 2.10
N ARG A 32 2.86 1.57 1.62
CA ARG A 32 2.58 1.80 0.21
C ARG A 32 2.59 3.29 -0.06
N ALA A 33 3.22 3.67 -1.17
CA ALA A 33 3.19 5.03 -1.65
C ALA A 33 2.01 5.20 -2.60
N TYR A 34 1.26 6.29 -2.44
CA TYR A 34 0.18 6.66 -3.33
C TYR A 34 0.38 8.09 -3.82
N ASN A 35 0.17 8.31 -5.12
CA ASN A 35 0.16 9.65 -5.68
C ASN A 35 -1.09 10.36 -5.20
N LEU A 36 -0.91 11.49 -4.51
CA LEU A 36 -2.03 12.19 -3.89
C LEU A 36 -2.99 12.76 -4.94
N LYS A 37 -2.50 13.17 -6.11
CA LYS A 37 -3.35 13.63 -7.21
C LYS A 37 -4.34 12.55 -7.65
N ASP A 38 -3.88 11.31 -7.78
CA ASP A 38 -4.71 10.18 -8.22
C ASP A 38 -5.79 9.84 -7.19
N LEU A 39 -5.44 9.89 -5.90
CA LEU A 39 -6.39 9.61 -4.82
C LEU A 39 -7.46 10.70 -4.68
N MET A 40 -7.08 11.96 -4.94
CA MET A 40 -7.96 13.12 -4.77
C MET A 40 -8.95 13.31 -5.93
N GLN A 41 -8.80 12.57 -7.04
CA GLN A 41 -9.72 12.62 -8.19
C GLN A 41 -11.18 12.35 -7.81
N ASN A 42 -11.40 11.47 -6.82
CA ASN A 42 -12.74 11.10 -6.38
C ASN A 42 -13.33 12.06 -5.33
N VAL A 43 -12.52 12.96 -4.78
CA VAL A 43 -12.88 13.85 -3.66
C VAL A 43 -13.08 15.29 -4.14
N HIS A 44 -12.29 15.76 -5.10
CA HIS A 44 -12.46 17.07 -5.73
C HIS A 44 -13.28 16.95 -7.02
N GLN A 45 -14.36 17.73 -7.14
CA GLN A 45 -15.22 17.75 -8.33
C GLN A 45 -14.59 18.46 -9.55
N ASN A 46 -13.46 19.15 -9.36
CA ASN A 46 -12.72 19.83 -10.42
C ASN A 46 -11.36 19.15 -10.61
N SER A 47 -11.23 18.36 -11.67
CA SER A 47 -10.06 17.56 -12.02
C SER A 47 -8.95 18.37 -12.72
N GLY A 48 -8.84 19.67 -12.46
CA GLY A 48 -8.08 20.61 -13.30
C GLY A 48 -6.78 21.10 -12.65
N GLU A 49 -5.67 20.43 -12.94
CA GLU A 49 -4.30 20.98 -12.83
C GLU A 49 -3.86 21.61 -11.49
N SER A 50 -4.57 21.42 -10.38
CA SER A 50 -4.07 21.93 -9.11
C SER A 50 -2.84 21.16 -8.67
N THR A 51 -1.77 21.91 -8.39
CA THR A 51 -0.60 21.35 -7.74
C THR A 51 -1.02 21.02 -6.30
N ILE A 52 -0.81 19.78 -5.87
CA ILE A 52 -1.10 19.33 -4.50
C ILE A 52 0.23 18.92 -3.86
N GLN A 53 0.49 19.40 -2.65
CA GLN A 53 1.65 19.01 -1.85
C GLN A 53 1.19 18.33 -0.55
N PRO A 54 1.77 17.17 -0.16
CA PRO A 54 2.84 16.45 -0.85
C PRO A 54 2.34 15.69 -2.10
N VAL A 55 3.23 15.46 -3.08
CA VAL A 55 2.88 14.70 -4.30
C VAL A 55 2.54 13.24 -3.98
N TYR A 56 3.17 12.67 -2.96
CA TYR A 56 2.92 11.31 -2.49
C TYR A 56 2.65 11.29 -0.99
N ILE A 57 1.78 10.36 -0.59
CA ILE A 57 1.59 9.98 0.81
C ILE A 57 1.97 8.52 1.02
N ILE A 58 2.34 8.17 2.25
CA ILE A 58 2.70 6.81 2.64
C ILE A 58 1.62 6.27 3.57
N VAL A 59 1.07 5.11 3.21
CA VAL A 59 -0.08 4.52 3.89
C VAL A 59 0.23 3.06 4.23
N LYS A 60 -0.22 2.57 5.37
CA LYS A 60 -0.10 1.19 5.81
C LYS A 60 -1.24 0.35 5.24
N ARG A 61 -0.89 -0.64 4.42
CA ARG A 61 -1.85 -1.51 3.72
C ARG A 61 -1.52 -2.98 3.90
N CYS A 62 -2.52 -3.80 3.63
CA CYS A 62 -2.49 -5.26 3.56
C CYS A 62 -2.97 -5.59 2.15
N ASP A 63 -2.15 -6.30 1.40
CA ASP A 63 -2.39 -6.73 0.03
C ASP A 63 -1.61 -8.02 -0.25
N GLY A 64 -1.71 -8.54 -1.47
CA GLY A 64 -0.98 -9.73 -1.93
C GLY A 64 0.56 -9.65 -1.79
N HIS A 65 1.11 -8.45 -1.57
CA HIS A 65 2.54 -8.18 -1.42
C HIS A 65 2.93 -7.83 0.02
N SER A 66 2.01 -7.92 0.98
CA SER A 66 2.25 -7.52 2.38
C SER A 66 2.83 -8.65 3.24
N GLY A 67 2.87 -9.87 2.71
CA GLY A 67 3.50 -11.03 3.34
C GLY A 67 3.02 -12.35 2.74
N CYS A 68 3.80 -13.39 2.95
CA CYS A 68 3.54 -14.75 2.49
C CYS A 68 2.54 -15.47 3.40
N CYS A 69 1.71 -16.31 2.78
CA CYS A 69 0.79 -17.24 3.42
C CYS A 69 1.26 -18.68 3.19
N THR A 70 0.85 -19.61 4.07
CA THR A 70 1.29 -21.01 4.02
C THR A 70 0.55 -21.85 2.97
N ASN A 71 -0.51 -21.32 2.37
CA ASN A 71 -1.35 -22.00 1.38
C ASN A 71 -1.46 -21.14 0.11
N PRO A 72 -1.30 -21.73 -1.09
CA PRO A 72 -1.39 -21.01 -2.38
C PRO A 72 -2.75 -20.34 -2.65
N ASP A 73 -3.83 -20.83 -2.03
CA ASP A 73 -5.19 -20.27 -2.16
C ASP A 73 -5.45 -19.13 -1.17
N MET A 74 -4.43 -18.72 -0.39
CA MET A 74 -4.54 -17.65 0.60
C MET A 74 -3.74 -16.41 0.19
N SER A 75 -4.30 -15.25 0.47
CA SER A 75 -3.62 -13.96 0.34
C SER A 75 -3.60 -13.22 1.67
N CYS A 76 -2.66 -12.28 1.80
CA CYS A 76 -2.55 -11.42 2.97
C CYS A 76 -3.58 -10.28 2.87
N LEU A 77 -4.62 -10.35 3.70
CA LEU A 77 -5.75 -9.41 3.67
C LEU A 77 -5.85 -8.61 4.95
N PRO A 78 -6.44 -7.40 4.90
CA PRO A 78 -6.80 -6.70 6.13
C PRO A 78 -7.81 -7.51 6.94
N VAL A 79 -7.63 -7.52 8.25
CA VAL A 79 -8.67 -8.00 9.17
C VAL A 79 -9.77 -6.93 9.18
N LYS A 80 -10.98 -7.27 8.71
CA LYS A 80 -12.08 -6.28 8.53
C LYS A 80 -12.39 -5.44 9.77
N SER A 81 -12.35 -6.04 10.95
CA SER A 81 -12.56 -5.34 12.24
C SER A 81 -11.42 -4.39 12.62
N ALA A 82 -10.30 -4.43 11.90
CA ALA A 82 -9.11 -3.59 12.09
C ALA A 82 -8.85 -2.66 10.90
N ILE A 83 -9.83 -2.46 10.02
CA ILE A 83 -9.79 -1.45 8.93
C ILE A 83 -10.07 -0.04 9.49
N TYR A 84 -10.60 0.06 10.70
CA TYR A 84 -11.01 1.34 11.32
C TYR A 84 -9.94 2.03 12.17
N TYR A 85 -8.75 1.45 12.34
CA TYR A 85 -7.74 2.00 13.24
C TYR A 85 -6.57 2.59 12.45
N GLU A 86 -6.32 3.88 12.72
CA GLU A 86 -5.32 4.80 12.15
C GLU A 86 -5.71 5.48 10.84
N GLU A 87 -6.94 6.01 10.74
CA GLU A 87 -7.16 7.19 9.89
C GLU A 87 -6.10 8.23 10.27
N ILE A 88 -5.18 8.50 9.35
CA ILE A 88 -4.18 9.55 9.55
C ILE A 88 -4.71 10.82 8.95
N GLU A 89 -4.60 11.89 9.73
CA GLU A 89 -4.84 13.23 9.27
C GLU A 89 -3.54 13.76 8.65
N ILE A 90 -3.60 14.13 7.38
CA ILE A 90 -2.45 14.67 6.66
C ILE A 90 -2.79 16.10 6.25
N GLU A 91 -1.94 17.05 6.64
CA GLU A 91 -2.03 18.41 6.13
C GLU A 91 -1.52 18.43 4.68
N ILE A 92 -2.37 18.90 3.78
CA ILE A 92 -2.08 19.05 2.35
C ILE A 92 -2.22 20.51 1.96
N TRP A 93 -1.54 20.88 0.89
CA TRP A 93 -1.63 22.20 0.30
C TRP A 93 -2.18 22.08 -1.12
N SER A 94 -3.22 22.86 -1.41
CA SER A 94 -3.84 22.95 -2.73
C SER A 94 -3.78 24.38 -3.25
N PHE A 95 -3.30 24.54 -4.48
CA PHE A 95 -3.26 25.83 -5.16
C PHE A 95 -4.64 26.28 -5.71
N GLU A 96 -5.60 25.37 -5.85
CA GLU A 96 -6.93 25.64 -6.44
C GLU A 96 -7.82 26.50 -5.53
N THR A 97 -7.58 26.46 -4.22
CA THR A 97 -8.38 27.17 -3.21
C THR A 97 -7.51 28.18 -2.45
N SER A 98 -7.08 29.23 -3.13
CA SER A 98 -6.48 30.41 -2.46
C SER A 98 -5.27 30.09 -1.55
N ASN A 99 -4.41 29.14 -1.93
CA ASN A 99 -3.27 28.68 -1.12
C ASN A 99 -3.67 28.14 0.27
N ARG A 100 -4.85 27.54 0.43
CA ARG A 100 -5.28 27.02 1.73
C ARG A 100 -4.63 25.67 2.04
N ARG A 101 -4.18 25.54 3.29
CA ARG A 101 -3.86 24.25 3.89
C ARG A 101 -5.16 23.57 4.27
N GLN A 102 -5.25 22.29 3.99
CA GLN A 102 -6.43 21.47 4.24
C GLN A 102 -5.99 20.17 4.90
N TRP A 103 -6.84 19.60 5.73
CA TRP A 103 -6.59 18.30 6.32
C TRP A 103 -7.38 17.25 5.56
N ILE A 104 -6.74 16.11 5.29
CA ILE A 104 -7.41 14.92 4.77
C ILE A 104 -7.32 13.80 5.78
N SER A 105 -8.38 12.99 5.89
CA SER A 105 -8.32 11.68 6.55
C SER A 105 -8.04 10.61 5.49
N VAL A 106 -7.16 9.64 5.81
CA VAL A 106 -6.76 8.57 4.90
C VAL A 106 -6.86 7.22 5.61
N GLU A 107 -7.60 6.27 5.02
CA GLU A 107 -7.77 4.91 5.55
C GLU A 107 -6.43 4.14 5.62
N GLN A 108 -6.16 3.53 6.77
CA GLN A 108 -5.06 2.58 6.96
C GLN A 108 -5.54 1.25 7.49
N HIS A 109 -4.76 0.20 7.25
CA HIS A 109 -4.98 -1.09 7.88
C HIS A 109 -4.16 -1.19 9.16
N GLY A 110 -4.75 -1.68 10.25
CA GLY A 110 -4.03 -1.94 11.51
C GLY A 110 -3.50 -3.38 11.63
N GLN A 111 -4.12 -4.35 10.96
CA GLN A 111 -3.75 -5.76 11.06
C GLN A 111 -4.00 -6.51 9.75
N CYS A 112 -3.09 -7.43 9.41
CA CYS A 112 -3.26 -8.35 8.29
C CYS A 112 -3.41 -9.80 8.76
N SER A 113 -4.10 -10.61 7.96
CA SER A 113 -4.20 -12.06 8.17
C SER A 113 -4.30 -12.80 6.84
N CYS A 114 -3.82 -14.04 6.82
CA CYS A 114 -4.03 -14.92 5.67
C CYS A 114 -5.48 -15.38 5.63
N LYS A 115 -6.13 -15.16 4.47
CA LYS A 115 -7.50 -15.58 4.21
C LYS A 115 -7.56 -16.24 2.84
N ILE A 116 -8.46 -17.20 2.68
CA ILE A 116 -8.75 -17.81 1.38
C ILE A 116 -9.29 -16.72 0.46
N THR A 117 -8.74 -16.62 -0.74
CA THR A 117 -9.10 -15.60 -1.73
C THR A 117 -9.12 -16.20 -3.12
N ARG A 118 -10.05 -15.78 -3.97
CA ARG A 118 -9.97 -16.12 -5.39
C ARG A 118 -8.98 -15.20 -6.09
N ILE A 119 -8.46 -15.65 -7.22
CA ILE A 119 -7.50 -14.89 -8.03
C ILE A 119 -8.06 -13.49 -8.36
N MET A 120 -9.34 -13.39 -8.75
CA MET A 120 -10.00 -12.12 -9.06
C MET A 120 -10.06 -11.18 -7.85
N ASP A 121 -10.37 -11.71 -6.67
CA ASP A 121 -10.43 -10.92 -5.43
C ASP A 121 -9.05 -10.35 -5.10
N ARG A 122 -7.99 -11.17 -5.27
CA ARG A 122 -6.60 -10.74 -5.07
C ARG A 122 -6.25 -9.55 -5.96
N TYR A 123 -6.57 -9.62 -7.25
CA TYR A 123 -6.34 -8.52 -8.18
C TYR A 123 -7.08 -7.25 -7.76
N GLN A 124 -8.33 -7.36 -7.35
CA GLN A 124 -9.10 -6.20 -6.89
C GLN A 124 -8.46 -5.52 -5.68
N LEU A 125 -8.00 -6.32 -4.71
CA LEU A 125 -7.36 -5.81 -3.50
C LEU A 125 -6.03 -5.10 -3.75
N GLU A 126 -5.23 -5.59 -4.70
CA GLU A 126 -3.98 -4.93 -5.11
C GLU A 126 -4.20 -3.55 -5.75
N HIS A 127 -5.38 -3.33 -6.34
CA HIS A 127 -5.74 -2.06 -6.99
C HIS A 127 -6.65 -1.17 -6.12
N GLN A 128 -7.07 -1.66 -4.95
CA GLN A 128 -7.95 -0.90 -4.07
C GLN A 128 -7.20 0.26 -3.42
N GLN A 129 -7.54 1.47 -3.84
CA GLN A 129 -7.05 2.70 -3.24
C GLN A 129 -7.59 2.86 -1.80
N PRO A 130 -6.83 3.50 -0.88
CA PRO A 130 -7.35 3.88 0.41
C PRO A 130 -8.49 4.91 0.24
N ASN A 131 -9.48 4.84 1.12
CA ASN A 131 -10.49 5.88 1.19
C ASN A 131 -9.87 7.19 1.72
N ILE A 132 -10.25 8.32 1.12
CA ILE A 132 -9.80 9.65 1.51
C ILE A 132 -10.99 10.58 1.67
N THR A 133 -10.97 11.41 2.71
CA THR A 133 -11.98 12.43 2.94
C THR A 133 -11.34 13.77 3.30
N LEU A 134 -11.99 14.87 2.95
CA LEU A 134 -11.61 16.20 3.41
C LEU A 134 -12.19 16.46 4.80
N ILE A 135 -11.36 16.94 5.72
CA ILE A 135 -11.79 17.35 7.05
C ILE A 135 -12.29 18.80 6.93
N SER A 136 -13.59 18.99 7.17
CA SER A 136 -14.21 20.31 7.16
C SER A 136 -14.00 20.96 8.53
N ASN A 137 -13.37 22.15 8.55
CA ASN A 137 -13.32 23.00 9.74
C ASN A 137 -14.64 23.74 9.95
#